data_AF-A0A4U5QQ82-F1
#
_entry.id   AF-A0A4U5QQ82-F1
#
_cell.length_a   1.000
_cell.length_b   1.000
_cell.length_c   1.000
_cell.angle_alpha   90.00
_cell.angle_beta   90.00
_cell.angle_gamma   90.00
#
_symmetry.space_group_name_H-M   'P 1'
#
loop_
_entity.id
_entity.type
_entity.pdbx_description
1 polymer ?
#
loop_
_entity_poly.entity_id
_entity_poly.type
_entity_poly.pdbx_seq_one_letter_code
_entity_poly.pdbx_strand_id
1 'polypeptide(L)'
;MENHTFVVGQEFPDVKAFRNAIKEAAIAQHFELRIIKSDLIRYFAKCASEGCPWRIRAVKLPNVPTFTVRSLEGTHTCGRNAQNGHHQASVDWIVSFIEERLRNNTNYKPKDILHDIHQQYGITIPYKQAWRAKERGLAAIYGSSEEGYCLLPSYCEQIKRTNPGSVAEVFTTGADNRFHRLFISFFGSINGFLNGCLPIVGLGGIQLKSKYLGTLLSATSFDADGGLFPLAFGVVDVENDESWMWFLSELQKALEMNTENMPRLTFLCDGQKGIVDAVRRKIPKFFSCILLAPLE
;
A
#
# COMPACT_ATOMS: atom_id res chain seq x y z
N MET A 1 14.29 -1.60 27.23
CA MET A 1 14.63 -3.04 27.14
C MET A 1 13.59 -3.77 27.98
N GLU A 2 12.61 -4.38 27.32
CA GLU A 2 11.62 -5.18 28.04
C GLU A 2 12.29 -6.38 28.66
N ASN A 3 11.96 -6.66 29.93
CA ASN A 3 12.52 -7.81 30.62
C ASN A 3 11.78 -9.06 30.11
N HIS A 4 12.38 -9.80 29.19
CA HIS A 4 11.81 -11.03 28.61
C HIS A 4 11.80 -12.23 29.57
N THR A 5 11.94 -11.97 30.87
CA THR A 5 11.98 -12.98 31.92
C THR A 5 10.59 -13.16 32.49
N PHE A 6 10.10 -14.40 32.51
CA PHE A 6 8.82 -14.71 33.14
C PHE A 6 9.01 -15.01 34.62
N VAL A 7 7.97 -14.75 35.42
CA VAL A 7 7.91 -15.17 36.82
C VAL A 7 6.61 -15.92 37.10
N VAL A 8 6.65 -16.87 38.04
CA VAL A 8 5.44 -17.54 38.51
C VAL A 8 4.53 -16.51 39.17
N GLY A 9 3.25 -16.55 38.83
CA GLY A 9 2.26 -15.56 39.25
C GLY A 9 2.10 -14.37 38.29
N GLN A 10 2.98 -14.19 37.30
CA GLN A 10 2.83 -13.13 36.31
C GLN A 10 1.52 -13.29 35.52
N GLU A 11 0.79 -12.20 35.38
CA GLU A 11 -0.50 -12.15 34.71
C GLU A 11 -0.43 -11.45 33.35
N PHE A 12 -1.25 -11.93 32.42
CA PHE A 12 -1.43 -11.40 31.08
C PHE A 12 -2.92 -11.19 30.85
N PRO A 13 -3.33 -10.11 30.17
CA PRO A 13 -4.75 -9.76 30.02
C PRO A 13 -5.56 -10.85 29.29
N ASP A 14 -4.94 -11.56 28.36
CA ASP A 14 -5.54 -12.69 27.66
C ASP A 14 -4.50 -13.69 27.14
N VAL A 15 -4.98 -14.77 26.51
CA VAL A 15 -4.12 -15.80 25.89
C VAL A 15 -3.28 -15.25 24.74
N LYS A 16 -3.75 -14.22 24.04
CA LYS A 16 -3.06 -13.64 22.87
C LYS A 16 -1.84 -12.85 23.34
N ALA A 17 -1.99 -12.02 24.37
CA ALA A 17 -0.91 -11.29 25.02
C ALA A 17 0.16 -12.25 25.55
N PHE A 18 -0.24 -13.32 26.24
CA PHE A 18 0.70 -14.34 26.71
C PHE A 18 1.44 -15.03 25.56
N ARG A 19 0.73 -15.41 24.49
CA ARG A 19 1.33 -16.03 23.29
C ARG A 19 2.31 -15.10 22.57
N ASN A 20 2.04 -13.81 22.55
CA ASN A 20 2.94 -12.82 21.96
C ASN A 20 4.20 -12.67 22.81
N ALA A 21 4.04 -12.49 24.13
CA ALA A 21 5.14 -12.34 25.07
C ALA A 21 6.09 -13.55 25.06
N ILE A 22 5.55 -14.78 25.09
CA ILE A 22 6.39 -15.98 25.08
C ILE A 22 7.14 -16.17 23.76
N LYS A 23 6.52 -15.84 22.62
CA LYS A 23 7.18 -15.88 21.30
C LYS A 23 8.31 -14.86 21.24
N GLU A 24 8.08 -13.65 21.72
CA GLU A 24 9.08 -12.60 21.75
C GLU A 24 10.25 -12.96 22.68
N ALA A 25 9.97 -13.50 23.85
CA ALA A 25 11.01 -14.00 24.74
C ALA A 25 11.84 -15.13 24.11
N ALA A 26 11.20 -16.03 23.37
CA ALA A 26 11.90 -17.09 22.63
C ALA A 26 12.86 -16.51 21.59
N ILE A 27 12.41 -15.51 20.83
CA ILE A 27 13.21 -14.78 19.84
C ILE A 27 14.39 -14.07 20.50
N ALA A 28 14.13 -13.29 21.56
CA ALA A 28 15.15 -12.51 22.25
C ALA A 28 16.19 -13.38 22.99
N GLN A 29 15.80 -14.55 23.47
CA GLN A 29 16.69 -15.49 24.17
C GLN A 29 17.26 -16.58 23.26
N HIS A 30 16.94 -16.55 21.96
CA HIS A 30 17.45 -17.46 20.93
C HIS A 30 17.18 -18.94 21.19
N PHE A 31 15.95 -19.30 21.58
CA PHE A 31 15.52 -20.69 21.71
C PHE A 31 14.22 -20.96 20.95
N GLU A 32 14.10 -22.18 20.46
CA GLU A 32 12.89 -22.62 19.75
C GLU A 32 11.82 -23.10 20.73
N LEU A 33 10.59 -22.61 20.56
CA LEU A 33 9.42 -23.01 21.35
C LEU A 33 8.72 -24.22 20.71
N ARG A 34 8.56 -25.29 21.49
CA ARG A 34 7.65 -26.39 21.18
C ARG A 34 6.41 -26.31 22.06
N ILE A 35 5.27 -26.11 21.42
CA ILE A 35 3.96 -26.11 22.09
C ILE A 35 3.58 -27.56 22.41
N ILE A 36 3.28 -27.83 23.68
CA ILE A 36 2.77 -29.13 24.14
C ILE A 36 1.25 -29.11 24.16
N LYS A 37 0.66 -28.04 24.73
CA LYS A 37 -0.79 -27.81 24.75
C LYS A 37 -1.08 -26.32 24.60
N SER A 38 -2.08 -25.99 23.80
CA SER A 38 -2.56 -24.62 23.63
C SER A 38 -4.05 -24.67 23.33
N ASP A 39 -4.86 -24.34 24.32
CA ASP A 39 -6.32 -24.28 24.22
C ASP A 39 -6.83 -22.96 24.86
N LEU A 40 -8.14 -22.83 25.05
CA LEU A 40 -8.76 -21.61 25.60
C LEU A 40 -8.55 -21.43 27.11
N ILE A 41 -8.07 -22.46 27.82
CA ILE A 41 -7.94 -22.46 29.29
C ILE A 41 -6.50 -22.64 29.77
N ARG A 42 -5.60 -23.18 28.95
CA ARG A 42 -4.20 -23.42 29.30
C ARG A 42 -3.28 -23.30 28.10
N TYR A 43 -2.05 -22.91 28.40
CA TYR A 43 -0.92 -22.94 27.49
C TYR A 43 0.26 -23.60 28.18
N PHE A 44 0.84 -24.60 27.54
CA PHE A 44 2.01 -25.32 28.02
C PHE A 44 3.01 -25.48 26.87
N ALA A 45 4.20 -24.97 27.07
CA ALA A 45 5.29 -25.04 26.11
C ALA A 45 6.60 -25.41 26.78
N LYS A 46 7.51 -25.95 25.98
CA LYS A 46 8.89 -26.27 26.37
C LYS A 46 9.86 -25.80 25.31
N CYS A 47 11.14 -25.81 25.66
CA CYS A 47 12.18 -25.67 24.65
C CYS A 47 12.11 -26.86 23.68
N ALA A 48 12.32 -26.59 22.40
CA ALA A 48 12.30 -27.61 21.36
C ALA A 48 13.53 -28.52 21.42
N SER A 49 14.67 -28.02 21.90
CA SER A 49 15.91 -28.78 22.06
C SER A 49 15.72 -29.98 22.99
N GLU A 50 16.24 -31.12 22.56
CA GLU A 50 16.20 -32.36 23.32
C GLU A 50 17.01 -32.23 24.62
N GLY A 51 16.50 -32.77 25.73
CA GLY A 51 17.14 -32.68 27.04
C GLY A 51 17.08 -31.31 27.72
N CYS A 52 16.58 -30.25 27.07
CA CYS A 52 16.46 -28.93 27.68
C CYS A 52 15.35 -28.90 28.74
N PRO A 53 15.63 -28.48 29.99
CA PRO A 53 14.64 -28.52 31.07
C PRO A 53 13.60 -27.39 30.99
N TRP A 54 13.88 -26.32 30.23
CA TRP A 54 13.01 -25.15 30.14
C TRP A 54 11.58 -25.51 29.73
N ARG A 55 10.62 -25.04 30.53
CA ARG A 55 9.18 -25.21 30.30
C ARG A 55 8.37 -24.18 31.05
N ILE A 56 7.26 -23.77 30.47
CA ILE A 56 6.35 -22.79 31.06
C ILE A 56 4.90 -23.25 30.89
N ARG A 57 4.12 -23.08 31.96
CA ARG A 57 2.67 -23.34 31.98
C ARG A 57 1.93 -22.10 32.43
N ALA A 58 1.04 -21.61 31.59
CA ALA A 58 0.06 -20.58 31.93
C ALA A 58 -1.36 -21.12 31.88
N VAL A 59 -2.24 -20.60 32.73
CA VAL A 59 -3.63 -21.05 32.86
C VAL A 59 -4.53 -19.82 32.99
N LYS A 60 -5.70 -19.87 32.34
CA LYS A 60 -6.74 -18.86 32.45
C LYS A 60 -7.30 -18.81 33.88
N LEU A 61 -7.49 -17.61 34.41
CA LEU A 61 -8.18 -17.41 35.68
C LEU A 61 -9.70 -17.66 35.52
N PRO A 62 -10.39 -18.13 36.56
CA PRO A 62 -11.84 -18.32 36.52
C PRO A 62 -12.56 -17.00 36.19
N ASN A 63 -13.56 -17.07 35.29
CA ASN A 63 -14.47 -15.98 34.96
C ASN A 63 -13.84 -14.71 34.36
N VAL A 64 -12.55 -14.67 34.09
CA VAL A 64 -11.86 -13.54 33.45
C VAL A 64 -10.97 -14.01 32.29
N PRO A 65 -10.70 -13.18 31.28
CA PRO A 65 -9.83 -13.56 30.15
C PRO A 65 -8.36 -13.76 30.56
N THR A 66 -7.95 -13.23 31.71
CA THR A 66 -6.58 -13.19 32.22
C THR A 66 -5.93 -14.56 32.31
N PHE A 67 -4.69 -14.66 31.85
CA PHE A 67 -3.83 -15.83 32.00
C PHE A 67 -2.75 -15.56 33.04
N THR A 68 -2.48 -16.52 33.92
CA THR A 68 -1.39 -16.44 34.90
C THR A 68 -0.38 -17.57 34.69
N VAL A 69 0.90 -17.26 34.84
CA VAL A 69 1.98 -18.26 34.82
C VAL A 69 1.92 -19.09 36.10
N ARG A 70 1.57 -20.37 35.99
CA ARG A 70 1.42 -21.29 37.13
C ARG A 70 2.69 -22.06 37.47
N SER A 71 3.52 -22.35 36.47
CA SER A 71 4.80 -23.02 36.69
C SER A 71 5.80 -22.60 35.63
N LEU A 72 7.05 -22.40 36.04
CA LEU A 72 8.17 -22.06 35.17
C LEU A 72 9.40 -22.83 35.63
N GLU A 73 10.03 -23.54 34.70
CA GLU A 73 11.43 -23.93 34.77
C GLU A 73 12.17 -23.02 33.81
N GLY A 74 12.96 -22.09 34.35
CA GLY A 74 13.65 -21.04 33.58
C GLY A 74 15.02 -21.47 33.06
N THR A 75 15.53 -22.63 33.47
CA THR A 75 16.87 -23.08 33.10
C THR A 75 16.92 -23.56 31.66
N HIS A 76 17.81 -22.99 30.85
CA HIS A 76 18.14 -23.49 29.52
C HIS A 76 19.48 -24.23 29.56
N THR A 77 19.53 -25.43 28.97
CA THR A 77 20.78 -26.15 28.66
C THR A 77 21.03 -26.24 27.16
N CYS A 78 20.12 -25.70 26.35
CA CYS A 78 20.30 -25.57 24.90
C CYS A 78 21.26 -24.44 24.57
N GLY A 79 22.16 -24.67 23.61
CA GLY A 79 22.93 -23.59 22.99
C GLY A 79 22.00 -22.57 22.30
N ARG A 80 22.50 -21.34 22.09
CA ARG A 80 21.80 -20.31 21.30
C ARG A 80 21.77 -20.72 19.83
N ASN A 81 20.81 -21.57 19.47
CA ASN A 81 20.79 -22.27 18.18
C ASN A 81 19.97 -21.58 17.08
N ALA A 82 19.52 -20.34 17.26
CA ALA A 82 18.55 -19.69 16.36
C ALA A 82 19.12 -18.52 15.52
N GLN A 83 20.41 -18.53 15.17
CA GLN A 83 20.96 -17.47 14.31
C GLN A 83 20.43 -17.53 12.87
N ASN A 84 20.21 -18.75 12.34
CA ASN A 84 19.77 -19.00 10.96
C ASN A 84 18.26 -19.28 10.88
N GLY A 85 17.45 -18.29 11.25
CA GLY A 85 15.98 -18.40 11.26
C GLY A 85 15.41 -18.75 12.63
N HIS A 86 14.14 -18.40 12.83
CA HIS A 86 13.42 -18.61 14.09
C HIS A 86 11.94 -18.88 13.80
N HIS A 87 11.39 -20.03 14.18
CA HIS A 87 10.00 -20.39 13.82
C HIS A 87 8.95 -19.46 14.45
N GLN A 88 9.31 -18.83 15.57
CA GLN A 88 8.45 -17.91 16.31
C GLN A 88 8.45 -16.50 15.72
N ALA A 89 9.42 -16.15 14.85
CA ALA A 89 9.44 -14.91 14.06
C ALA A 89 8.43 -14.97 12.90
N SER A 90 7.17 -15.21 13.23
CA SER A 90 6.06 -15.28 12.29
C SER A 90 5.76 -13.93 11.66
N VAL A 91 5.07 -13.92 10.51
CA VAL A 91 4.60 -12.69 9.84
C VAL A 91 3.83 -11.78 10.81
N ASP A 92 2.97 -12.32 11.66
CA ASP A 92 2.19 -11.51 12.62
C ASP A 92 3.07 -10.86 13.69
N TRP A 93 4.16 -11.51 14.11
CA TRP A 93 5.11 -10.93 15.04
C TRP A 93 5.88 -9.79 14.37
N ILE A 94 6.32 -10.00 13.12
CA ILE A 94 6.98 -8.96 12.32
C ILE A 94 6.04 -7.77 12.11
N VAL A 95 4.74 -8.00 11.85
CA VAL A 95 3.74 -6.92 11.72
C VAL A 95 3.69 -6.07 12.99
N SER A 96 3.57 -6.70 14.17
CA SER A 96 3.58 -5.98 15.44
C SER A 96 4.89 -5.21 15.66
N PHE A 97 6.03 -5.79 15.26
CA PHE A 97 7.35 -5.13 15.37
C PHE A 97 7.48 -3.88 14.48
N ILE A 98 6.88 -3.89 13.29
CA ILE A 98 7.03 -2.80 12.31
C ILE A 98 5.86 -1.82 12.30
N GLU A 99 4.78 -2.06 13.05
CA GLU A 99 3.53 -1.30 12.95
C GLU A 99 3.75 0.21 13.13
N GLU A 100 4.41 0.61 14.21
CA GLU A 100 4.69 2.02 14.50
C GLU A 100 5.60 2.65 13.43
N ARG A 101 6.62 1.92 12.99
CA ARG A 101 7.51 2.35 11.92
C ARG A 101 6.77 2.56 10.60
N LEU A 102 5.80 1.69 10.27
CA LEU A 102 4.97 1.82 9.07
C LEU A 102 3.98 2.99 9.14
N ARG A 103 3.46 3.31 10.33
CA ARG A 103 2.61 4.49 10.53
C ARG A 103 3.39 5.79 10.29
N ASN A 104 4.67 5.81 10.69
CA ASN A 104 5.53 6.98 10.52
C ASN A 104 6.19 7.04 9.13
N ASN A 105 6.41 5.89 8.48
CA ASN A 105 7.08 5.81 7.18
C ASN A 105 6.57 4.62 6.35
N THR A 106 5.71 4.89 5.37
CA THR A 106 5.18 3.88 4.44
C THR A 106 6.26 3.28 3.52
N ASN A 107 7.37 4.00 3.32
CA ASN A 107 8.49 3.57 2.48
C ASN A 107 9.47 2.63 3.19
N TYR A 108 9.21 2.24 4.43
CA TYR A 108 10.05 1.32 5.19
C TYR A 108 10.28 0.01 4.42
N LYS A 109 11.52 -0.27 3.96
CA LYS A 109 11.76 -1.33 2.98
C LYS A 109 11.89 -2.68 3.69
N PRO A 110 11.55 -3.80 3.02
CA PRO A 110 11.80 -5.12 3.59
C PRO A 110 13.26 -5.35 3.99
N LYS A 111 14.24 -4.76 3.29
CA LYS A 111 15.65 -4.81 3.69
C LYS A 111 15.94 -4.11 5.02
N ASP A 112 15.25 -3.00 5.28
CA ASP A 112 15.38 -2.25 6.54
C ASP A 112 14.75 -3.07 7.67
N ILE A 113 13.60 -3.72 7.42
CA ILE A 113 12.99 -4.68 8.37
C ILE A 113 13.95 -5.81 8.75
N LEU A 114 14.62 -6.39 7.75
CA LEU A 114 15.64 -7.43 7.99
C LEU A 114 16.78 -6.90 8.86
N HIS A 115 17.27 -5.70 8.56
CA HIS A 115 18.36 -5.06 9.28
C HIS A 115 17.98 -4.77 10.74
N ASP A 116 16.83 -4.15 10.98
CA ASP A 116 16.35 -3.81 12.32
C ASP A 116 16.12 -5.06 13.18
N ILE A 117 15.52 -6.11 12.61
CA ILE A 117 15.33 -7.39 13.32
C ILE A 117 16.69 -8.02 13.67
N HIS A 118 17.65 -7.96 12.75
CA HIS A 118 18.99 -8.47 13.02
C HIS A 118 19.72 -7.66 14.10
N GLN A 119 19.63 -6.32 14.05
CA GLN A 119 20.24 -5.45 15.06
C GLN A 119 19.64 -5.66 16.45
N GLN A 120 18.30 -5.76 16.54
CA GLN A 120 17.60 -5.81 17.82
C GLN A 120 17.57 -7.21 18.44
N TYR A 121 17.41 -8.25 17.62
CA TYR A 121 17.20 -9.61 18.11
C TYR A 121 18.29 -10.59 17.66
N GLY A 122 19.27 -10.19 16.83
CA GLY A 122 20.37 -11.07 16.41
C GLY A 122 19.93 -12.26 15.53
N ILE A 123 18.71 -12.25 15.01
CA ILE A 123 18.16 -13.32 14.16
C ILE A 123 18.07 -12.86 12.70
N THR A 124 18.22 -13.80 11.77
CA THR A 124 17.90 -13.56 10.34
C THR A 124 16.52 -14.12 10.00
N ILE A 125 15.75 -13.41 9.17
CA ILE A 125 14.49 -13.92 8.61
C ILE A 125 14.54 -13.89 7.07
N PRO A 126 13.74 -14.73 6.37
CA PRO A 126 13.65 -14.67 4.92
C PRO A 126 13.06 -13.33 4.43
N TYR A 127 13.61 -12.78 3.35
CA TYR A 127 13.08 -11.56 2.71
C TYR A 127 11.57 -11.63 2.41
N LYS A 128 11.09 -12.79 1.93
CA LYS A 128 9.67 -13.00 1.64
C LYS A 128 8.77 -12.84 2.88
N GLN A 129 9.25 -13.16 4.08
CA GLN A 129 8.49 -12.94 5.32
C GLN A 129 8.42 -11.45 5.66
N ALA A 130 9.54 -10.73 5.58
CA ALA A 130 9.58 -9.28 5.79
C ALA A 130 8.67 -8.54 4.80
N TRP A 131 8.69 -8.90 3.51
CA TRP A 131 7.80 -8.34 2.50
C TRP A 131 6.33 -8.62 2.81
N ARG A 132 5.96 -9.87 3.12
CA ARG A 132 4.57 -10.22 3.48
C ARG A 132 4.09 -9.47 4.74
N ALA A 133 4.96 -9.30 5.73
CA ALA A 133 4.63 -8.56 6.94
C ALA A 133 4.41 -7.08 6.64
N LYS A 134 5.27 -6.48 5.80
CA LYS A 134 5.07 -5.11 5.32
C LYS A 134 3.70 -4.94 4.65
N GLU A 135 3.38 -5.78 3.67
CA GLU A 135 2.11 -5.69 2.94
C GLU A 135 0.90 -5.85 3.87
N ARG A 136 0.97 -6.81 4.81
CA ARG A 136 -0.09 -7.03 5.80
C ARG A 136 -0.23 -5.84 6.77
N GLY A 137 0.89 -5.27 7.21
CA GLY A 137 0.88 -4.09 8.09
C GLY A 137 0.32 -2.86 7.39
N LEU A 138 0.71 -2.60 6.13
CA LEU A 138 0.15 -1.51 5.33
C LEU A 138 -1.35 -1.69 5.12
N ALA A 139 -1.80 -2.89 4.78
CA ALA A 139 -3.24 -3.18 4.61
C ALA A 139 -4.03 -2.97 5.91
N ALA A 140 -3.46 -3.30 7.07
CA ALA A 140 -4.11 -3.07 8.37
C ALA A 140 -4.22 -1.58 8.74
N ILE A 141 -3.30 -0.73 8.25
CA ILE A 141 -3.27 0.70 8.55
C ILE A 141 -4.13 1.50 7.55
N TYR A 142 -3.98 1.22 6.25
CA TYR A 142 -4.55 2.03 5.16
C TYR A 142 -5.70 1.36 4.42
N GLY A 143 -6.02 0.12 4.77
CA GLY A 143 -6.92 -0.73 3.98
C GLY A 143 -6.19 -1.45 2.85
N SER A 144 -6.87 -2.45 2.29
CA SER A 144 -6.42 -3.18 1.12
C SER A 144 -6.57 -2.34 -0.16
N SER A 145 -5.81 -2.71 -1.20
CA SER A 145 -5.98 -2.09 -2.52
C SER A 145 -7.40 -2.30 -3.05
N GLU A 146 -7.98 -3.48 -2.82
CA GLU A 146 -9.35 -3.84 -3.18
C GLU A 146 -10.39 -2.88 -2.56
N GLU A 147 -10.29 -2.64 -1.25
CA GLU A 147 -11.16 -1.68 -0.56
C GLU A 147 -11.00 -0.29 -1.16
N GLY A 148 -9.78 0.12 -1.50
CA GLY A 148 -9.51 1.38 -2.20
C GLY A 148 -10.26 1.51 -3.53
N TYR A 149 -10.26 0.46 -4.38
CA TYR A 149 -11.02 0.46 -5.63
C TYR A 149 -12.53 0.53 -5.40
N CYS A 150 -13.04 -0.14 -4.36
CA CYS A 150 -14.46 -0.07 -3.99
C CYS A 150 -14.90 1.34 -3.54
N LEU A 151 -13.96 2.17 -3.06
CA LEU A 151 -14.25 3.55 -2.63
C LEU A 151 -14.22 4.57 -3.77
N LEU A 152 -13.68 4.22 -4.95
CA LEU A 152 -13.55 5.16 -6.08
C LEU A 152 -14.88 5.80 -6.52
N PRO A 153 -16.02 5.07 -6.64
CA PRO A 153 -17.30 5.69 -7.01
C PRO A 153 -17.70 6.78 -6.02
N SER A 154 -17.68 6.47 -4.71
CA SER A 154 -17.97 7.44 -3.65
C SER A 154 -16.98 8.60 -3.66
N TYR A 155 -15.70 8.36 -3.95
CA TYR A 155 -14.69 9.41 -4.06
C TYR A 155 -14.98 10.36 -5.23
N CYS A 156 -15.34 9.84 -6.40
CA CYS A 156 -15.76 10.65 -7.55
C CYS A 156 -17.01 11.51 -7.23
N GLU A 157 -18.00 10.94 -6.54
CA GLU A 157 -19.16 11.70 -6.06
C GLU A 157 -18.77 12.82 -5.09
N GLN A 158 -17.85 12.54 -4.15
CA GLN A 158 -17.34 13.55 -3.22
C GLN A 158 -16.62 14.69 -3.93
N ILE A 159 -15.79 14.39 -4.94
CA ILE A 159 -15.13 15.42 -5.77
C ILE A 159 -16.18 16.30 -6.42
N LYS A 160 -17.17 15.71 -7.12
CA LYS A 160 -18.23 16.46 -7.80
C LYS A 160 -19.06 17.31 -6.84
N ARG A 161 -19.34 16.81 -5.64
CA ARG A 161 -20.12 17.51 -4.61
C ARG A 161 -19.35 18.68 -3.99
N THR A 162 -18.08 18.49 -3.68
CA THR A 162 -17.25 19.48 -2.96
C THR A 162 -16.62 20.51 -3.88
N ASN A 163 -16.41 20.17 -5.15
CA ASN A 163 -15.86 21.04 -6.19
C ASN A 163 -16.78 21.02 -7.42
N PRO A 164 -17.95 21.71 -7.37
CA PRO A 164 -18.87 21.79 -8.50
C PRO A 164 -18.16 22.23 -9.79
N GLY A 165 -18.50 21.60 -10.91
CA GLY A 165 -17.83 21.79 -12.21
C GLY A 165 -16.66 20.82 -12.48
N SER A 166 -16.22 20.06 -11.47
CA SER A 166 -15.22 19.00 -11.68
C SER A 166 -15.84 17.81 -12.40
N VAL A 167 -15.05 17.13 -13.24
CA VAL A 167 -15.42 15.88 -13.91
C VAL A 167 -14.66 14.75 -13.23
N ALA A 168 -15.38 13.82 -12.61
CA ALA A 168 -14.79 12.66 -11.96
C ALA A 168 -15.68 11.44 -12.20
N GLU A 169 -15.16 10.47 -12.96
CA GLU A 169 -15.91 9.30 -13.42
C GLU A 169 -15.08 8.04 -13.27
N VAL A 170 -15.71 7.00 -12.73
CA VAL A 170 -15.15 5.65 -12.65
C VAL A 170 -15.95 4.73 -13.55
N PHE A 171 -15.25 3.99 -14.38
CA PHE A 171 -15.82 3.06 -15.35
C PHE A 171 -15.55 1.65 -14.86
N THR A 172 -16.60 0.85 -14.82
CA THR A 172 -16.55 -0.56 -14.45
C THR A 172 -16.87 -1.46 -15.64
N THR A 173 -16.43 -2.71 -15.58
CA THR A 173 -16.68 -3.72 -16.61
C THR A 173 -17.11 -5.04 -16.00
N GLY A 174 -17.88 -5.82 -16.77
CA GLY A 174 -18.39 -7.13 -16.35
C GLY A 174 -19.55 -7.05 -15.34
N ALA A 175 -20.10 -8.21 -15.01
CA ALA A 175 -21.22 -8.34 -14.08
C ALA A 175 -20.84 -8.04 -12.62
N ASP A 176 -19.55 -8.08 -12.30
CA ASP A 176 -18.98 -7.87 -10.97
C ASP A 176 -18.54 -6.42 -10.71
N ASN A 177 -18.85 -5.49 -11.63
CA ASN A 177 -18.45 -4.09 -11.53
C ASN A 177 -16.95 -3.89 -11.27
N ARG A 178 -16.11 -4.69 -11.92
CA ARG A 178 -14.65 -4.55 -11.79
C ARG A 178 -14.21 -3.21 -12.32
N PHE A 179 -13.29 -2.58 -11.60
CA PHE A 179 -12.61 -1.37 -12.05
C PHE A 179 -12.04 -1.56 -13.46
N HIS A 180 -12.31 -0.62 -14.35
CA HIS A 180 -11.75 -0.59 -15.70
C HIS A 180 -10.95 0.68 -15.93
N ARG A 181 -11.55 1.85 -15.73
CA ARG A 181 -10.89 3.15 -15.95
C ARG A 181 -11.35 4.19 -14.94
N LEU A 182 -10.51 5.17 -14.64
CA LEU A 182 -10.83 6.35 -13.82
C LEU A 182 -10.44 7.60 -14.60
N PHE A 183 -11.30 8.61 -14.65
CA PHE A 183 -10.96 9.94 -15.16
C PHE A 183 -11.27 10.99 -14.09
N ILE A 184 -10.32 11.90 -13.83
CA ILE A 184 -10.51 13.03 -12.92
C ILE A 184 -9.93 14.30 -13.55
N SER A 185 -10.73 15.35 -13.55
CA SER A 185 -10.35 16.71 -13.87
C SER A 185 -11.07 17.67 -12.93
N PHE A 186 -10.31 18.45 -12.16
CA PHE A 186 -10.88 19.40 -11.20
C PHE A 186 -11.32 20.68 -11.92
N PHE A 187 -12.41 21.29 -11.45
CA PHE A 187 -12.89 22.57 -11.99
C PHE A 187 -11.80 23.64 -11.99
N GLY A 188 -11.06 23.76 -10.88
CA GLY A 188 -9.96 24.72 -10.76
C GLY A 188 -8.85 24.50 -11.80
N SER A 189 -8.55 23.24 -12.14
CA SER A 189 -7.58 22.89 -13.19
C SER A 189 -8.06 23.33 -14.57
N ILE A 190 -9.29 22.98 -14.95
CA ILE A 190 -9.82 23.37 -16.26
C ILE A 190 -9.98 24.88 -16.36
N ASN A 191 -10.52 25.52 -15.32
CA ASN A 191 -10.72 26.96 -15.31
C ASN A 191 -9.39 27.73 -15.33
N GLY A 192 -8.39 27.28 -14.57
CA GLY A 192 -7.05 27.87 -14.59
C GLY A 192 -6.37 27.73 -15.95
N PHE A 193 -6.52 26.57 -16.59
CA PHE A 193 -6.04 26.34 -17.94
C PHE A 193 -6.66 27.32 -18.95
N LEU A 194 -7.99 27.41 -18.97
CA LEU A 194 -8.73 28.22 -19.94
C LEU A 194 -8.46 29.73 -19.81
N ASN A 195 -8.16 30.21 -18.60
CA ASN A 195 -8.06 31.65 -18.32
C ASN A 195 -6.63 32.16 -18.10
N GLY A 196 -5.62 31.28 -17.97
CA GLY A 196 -4.28 31.72 -17.61
C GLY A 196 -3.12 30.85 -18.09
N CYS A 197 -3.38 29.66 -18.64
CA CYS A 197 -2.31 28.82 -19.20
C CYS A 197 -2.11 29.09 -20.69
N LEU A 198 -0.95 28.70 -21.19
CA LEU A 198 -0.72 28.60 -22.63
C LEU A 198 -1.70 27.56 -23.23
N PRO A 199 -2.21 27.77 -24.46
CA PRO A 199 -3.11 26.81 -25.12
C PRO A 199 -2.33 25.60 -25.67
N ILE A 200 -1.50 25.01 -24.81
CA ILE A 200 -0.63 23.87 -25.07
C ILE A 200 -1.02 22.77 -24.08
N VAL A 201 -1.20 21.55 -24.56
CA VAL A 201 -1.54 20.39 -23.74
C VAL A 201 -0.48 19.31 -23.94
N GLY A 202 0.31 19.06 -22.91
CA GLY A 202 1.22 17.91 -22.82
C GLY A 202 0.48 16.66 -22.39
N LEU A 203 0.71 15.57 -23.12
CA LEU A 203 0.17 14.25 -22.82
C LEU A 203 1.29 13.30 -22.44
N GLY A 204 1.11 12.52 -21.38
CA GLY A 204 2.08 11.52 -20.96
C GLY A 204 1.46 10.40 -20.14
N GLY A 205 2.08 9.22 -20.22
CA GLY A 205 1.74 8.02 -19.46
C GLY A 205 2.85 7.59 -18.52
N ILE A 206 2.51 7.05 -17.36
CA ILE A 206 3.47 6.38 -16.47
C ILE A 206 2.88 5.09 -15.89
N GLN A 207 3.67 4.03 -15.91
CA GLN A 207 3.28 2.74 -15.33
C GLN A 207 3.19 2.82 -13.81
N LEU A 208 2.06 2.41 -13.26
CA LEU A 208 1.81 2.32 -11.83
C LEU A 208 2.49 1.09 -11.24
N LYS A 209 3.24 1.29 -10.16
CA LYS A 209 3.87 0.21 -9.38
C LYS A 209 2.95 -0.16 -8.22
N SER A 210 1.89 -0.90 -8.53
CA SER A 210 0.88 -1.37 -7.56
C SER A 210 0.67 -2.88 -7.69
N LYS A 211 -0.15 -3.45 -6.80
CA LYS A 211 -0.58 -4.86 -6.88
C LYS A 211 -1.24 -5.22 -8.22
N TYR A 212 -1.97 -4.28 -8.83
CA TYR A 212 -2.73 -4.49 -10.06
C TYR A 212 -2.11 -3.84 -11.29
N LEU A 213 -0.92 -3.25 -11.15
CA LEU A 213 -0.26 -2.46 -12.19
C LEU A 213 -1.22 -1.37 -12.71
N GLY A 214 -1.19 -1.09 -14.01
CA GLY A 214 -1.96 -0.03 -14.66
C GLY A 214 -1.07 1.10 -15.17
N THR A 215 -1.68 2.02 -15.89
CA THR A 215 -1.01 3.22 -16.40
C THR A 215 -1.79 4.45 -15.93
N LEU A 216 -1.07 5.42 -15.38
CA LEU A 216 -1.57 6.76 -15.13
C LEU A 216 -1.34 7.59 -16.40
N LEU A 217 -2.42 7.97 -17.07
CA LEU A 217 -2.41 8.94 -18.15
C LEU A 217 -2.59 10.33 -17.56
N SER A 218 -1.93 11.32 -18.15
CA SER A 218 -1.98 12.70 -17.68
C SER A 218 -2.09 13.68 -18.84
N ALA A 219 -2.85 14.75 -18.60
CA ALA A 219 -2.89 15.95 -19.42
C ALA A 219 -2.41 17.13 -18.57
N THR A 220 -1.43 17.85 -19.08
CA THR A 220 -0.78 18.99 -18.43
C THR A 220 -0.65 20.15 -19.40
N SER A 221 -0.40 21.34 -18.90
CA SER A 221 -0.15 22.55 -19.65
C SER A 221 0.98 23.34 -18.97
N PHE A 222 1.22 24.56 -19.41
CA PHE A 222 2.15 25.48 -18.80
C PHE A 222 1.39 26.75 -18.41
N ASP A 223 1.56 27.18 -17.16
CA ASP A 223 1.05 28.48 -16.74
C ASP A 223 1.87 29.63 -17.37
N ALA A 224 1.46 30.87 -17.09
CA ALA A 224 2.12 32.06 -17.62
C ALA A 224 3.60 32.20 -17.18
N ASP A 225 3.98 31.57 -16.07
CA ASP A 225 5.35 31.57 -15.54
C ASP A 225 6.18 30.37 -16.07
N GLY A 226 5.60 29.54 -16.95
CA GLY A 226 6.24 28.35 -17.50
C GLY A 226 6.25 27.14 -16.56
N GLY A 227 5.51 27.21 -15.44
CA GLY A 227 5.32 26.10 -14.51
C GLY A 227 4.39 25.03 -15.10
N LEU A 228 4.66 23.76 -14.78
CA LEU A 228 3.80 22.65 -15.21
C LEU A 228 2.46 22.74 -14.48
N PHE A 229 1.37 22.78 -15.25
CA PHE A 229 0.02 22.97 -14.74
C PHE A 229 -0.86 21.73 -15.04
N PRO A 230 -1.44 21.05 -14.05
CA PRO A 230 -2.22 19.82 -14.28
C PRO A 230 -3.65 20.11 -14.75
N LEU A 231 -4.10 19.44 -15.81
CA LEU A 231 -5.46 19.55 -16.35
C LEU A 231 -6.35 18.39 -15.92
N ALA A 232 -5.89 17.17 -16.17
CA ALA A 232 -6.62 15.94 -15.89
C ALA A 232 -5.66 14.76 -15.77
N PHE A 233 -6.12 13.71 -15.10
CA PHE A 233 -5.44 12.43 -15.11
C PHE A 233 -6.45 11.29 -15.21
N GLY A 234 -5.98 10.15 -15.69
CA GLY A 234 -6.78 8.95 -15.74
C GLY A 234 -5.97 7.71 -15.42
N VAL A 235 -6.63 6.70 -14.84
CA VAL A 235 -6.03 5.40 -14.57
C VAL A 235 -6.67 4.39 -15.50
N VAL A 236 -5.83 3.68 -16.26
CA VAL A 236 -6.23 2.62 -17.19
C VAL A 236 -5.43 1.35 -16.91
N ASP A 237 -5.91 0.22 -17.41
CA ASP A 237 -5.22 -1.07 -17.31
C ASP A 237 -3.91 -1.10 -18.13
N VAL A 238 -3.94 -0.53 -19.34
CA VAL A 238 -2.76 -0.48 -20.22
C VAL A 238 -2.77 0.79 -21.08
N GLU A 239 -1.57 1.29 -21.38
CA GLU A 239 -1.35 2.36 -22.35
C GLU A 239 -1.47 1.82 -23.78
N ASN A 240 -2.56 2.15 -24.46
CA ASN A 240 -2.79 1.79 -25.86
C ASN A 240 -3.69 2.84 -26.54
N ASP A 241 -3.91 2.68 -27.84
CA ASP A 241 -4.72 3.60 -28.65
C ASP A 241 -6.14 3.77 -28.11
N GLU A 242 -6.76 2.70 -27.60
CA GLU A 242 -8.11 2.74 -27.05
C GLU A 242 -8.19 3.55 -25.76
N SER A 243 -7.26 3.32 -24.85
CA SER A 243 -7.11 4.06 -23.59
C SER A 243 -6.87 5.55 -23.86
N TRP A 244 -6.02 5.89 -24.83
CA TRP A 244 -5.78 7.28 -25.23
C TRP A 244 -7.01 7.93 -25.90
N MET A 245 -7.69 7.21 -26.81
CA MET A 245 -8.93 7.71 -27.42
C MET A 245 -10.02 7.96 -26.39
N TRP A 246 -10.13 7.08 -25.39
CA TRP A 246 -11.07 7.26 -24.28
C TRP A 246 -10.67 8.45 -23.41
N PHE A 247 -9.41 8.53 -22.97
CA PHE A 247 -8.92 9.61 -22.09
C PHE A 247 -9.10 10.98 -22.73
N LEU A 248 -8.76 11.11 -24.02
CA LEU A 248 -8.94 12.36 -24.77
C LEU A 248 -10.41 12.70 -24.98
N SER A 249 -11.28 11.70 -25.12
CA SER A 249 -12.73 11.93 -25.18
C SER A 249 -13.27 12.48 -23.87
N GLU A 250 -12.80 12.02 -22.71
CA GLU A 250 -13.22 12.55 -21.41
C GLU A 250 -12.61 13.93 -21.14
N LEU A 251 -11.36 14.17 -21.54
CA LEU A 251 -10.72 15.49 -21.48
C LEU A 251 -11.47 16.52 -22.33
N GLN A 252 -11.85 16.15 -23.56
CA GLN A 252 -12.62 17.03 -24.44
C GLN A 252 -13.95 17.42 -23.81
N LYS A 253 -14.72 16.45 -23.27
CA LYS A 253 -15.97 16.72 -22.57
C LYS A 253 -15.75 17.68 -21.41
N ALA A 254 -14.72 17.46 -20.59
CA ALA A 254 -14.40 18.32 -19.46
C ALA A 254 -14.10 19.76 -19.90
N LEU A 255 -13.39 19.95 -21.01
CA LEU A 255 -13.11 21.27 -21.57
C LEU A 255 -14.38 21.93 -22.14
N GLU A 256 -15.18 21.20 -22.93
CA GLU A 256 -16.42 21.70 -23.56
C GLU A 256 -17.50 22.06 -22.53
N MET A 257 -17.55 21.38 -21.38
CA MET A 257 -18.46 21.72 -20.29
C MET A 257 -18.14 23.08 -19.63
N ASN A 258 -16.92 23.59 -19.81
CA ASN A 258 -16.40 24.77 -19.11
C ASN A 258 -16.10 25.96 -20.05
N THR A 259 -16.22 25.80 -21.37
CA THR A 259 -16.12 26.92 -22.32
C THR A 259 -16.92 26.67 -23.60
N GLU A 260 -17.64 27.70 -24.06
CA GLU A 260 -18.27 27.71 -25.39
C GLU A 260 -17.28 28.08 -26.50
N ASN A 261 -16.18 28.77 -26.16
CA ASN A 261 -15.18 29.27 -27.08
C ASN A 261 -13.82 28.65 -26.76
N MET A 262 -13.53 27.50 -27.38
CA MET A 262 -12.25 26.81 -27.20
C MET A 262 -11.13 27.52 -27.97
N PRO A 263 -10.00 27.85 -27.33
CA PRO A 263 -8.83 28.34 -28.05
C PRO A 263 -8.24 27.25 -28.94
N ARG A 264 -7.44 27.65 -29.94
CA ARG A 264 -6.71 26.68 -30.75
C ARG A 264 -5.63 26.01 -29.90
N LEU A 265 -5.80 24.72 -29.63
CA LEU A 265 -4.90 23.93 -28.81
C LEU A 265 -3.72 23.36 -29.60
N THR A 266 -2.57 23.26 -28.93
CA THR A 266 -1.40 22.54 -29.43
C THR A 266 -1.11 21.35 -28.52
N PHE A 267 -1.01 20.14 -29.07
CA PHE A 267 -0.74 18.95 -28.27
C PHE A 267 0.73 18.55 -28.37
N LEU A 268 1.37 18.35 -27.22
CA LEU A 268 2.72 17.81 -27.09
C LEU A 268 2.61 16.34 -26.66
N CYS A 269 3.14 15.44 -27.47
CA CYS A 269 3.07 13.99 -27.23
C CYS A 269 4.46 13.38 -27.35
N ASP A 270 4.71 12.30 -26.61
CA ASP A 270 5.97 11.55 -26.58
C ASP A 270 6.15 10.62 -27.79
N GLY A 271 5.93 11.10 -29.02
CA GLY A 271 6.25 10.33 -30.23
C GLY A 271 5.47 9.03 -30.47
N GLN A 272 4.64 8.57 -29.52
CA GLN A 272 3.85 7.35 -29.66
C GLN A 272 2.76 7.56 -30.73
N LYS A 273 2.81 6.75 -31.80
CA LYS A 273 1.88 6.86 -32.95
C LYS A 273 0.40 6.84 -32.54
N GLY A 274 0.06 6.05 -31.52
CA GLY A 274 -1.31 5.93 -30.99
C GLY A 274 -1.89 7.23 -30.47
N ILE A 275 -1.09 8.04 -29.80
CA ILE A 275 -1.52 9.32 -29.20
C ILE A 275 -1.85 10.33 -30.30
N VAL A 276 -1.00 10.42 -31.32
CA VAL A 276 -1.18 11.35 -32.44
C VAL A 276 -2.49 11.08 -33.18
N ASP A 277 -2.79 9.81 -33.45
CA ASP A 277 -4.02 9.42 -34.14
C ASP A 277 -5.25 9.61 -33.27
N ALA A 278 -5.16 9.35 -31.96
CA ALA A 278 -6.24 9.61 -31.01
C ALA A 278 -6.58 11.12 -30.93
N VAL A 279 -5.56 11.98 -30.84
CA VAL A 279 -5.73 13.45 -30.86
C VAL A 279 -6.42 13.90 -32.15
N ARG A 280 -5.94 13.43 -33.31
CA ARG A 280 -6.54 13.77 -34.62
C ARG A 280 -8.02 13.39 -34.73
N ARG A 281 -8.40 12.24 -34.18
CA ARG A 281 -9.79 11.74 -34.27
C ARG A 281 -10.74 12.40 -33.28
N LYS A 282 -10.28 12.70 -32.06
CA LYS A 282 -11.15 13.20 -30.99
C LYS A 282 -11.22 14.72 -30.96
N ILE A 283 -10.13 15.43 -31.26
CA ILE A 283 -10.09 16.89 -31.18
C ILE A 283 -9.71 17.49 -32.56
N PRO A 284 -10.57 17.31 -33.58
CA PRO A 284 -10.23 17.67 -34.96
C PRO A 284 -10.22 19.18 -35.22
N LYS A 285 -10.89 19.99 -34.39
CA LYS A 285 -11.20 21.41 -34.70
C LYS A 285 -10.10 22.41 -34.33
N PHE A 286 -9.04 22.00 -33.61
CA PHE A 286 -8.08 22.94 -33.02
C PHE A 286 -6.68 22.32 -32.91
N PHE A 287 -5.97 22.14 -34.03
CA PHE A 287 -4.79 21.27 -34.06
C PHE A 287 -3.49 21.94 -34.57
N SER A 288 -2.43 21.79 -33.79
CA SER A 288 -1.09 21.38 -34.25
C SER A 288 -0.55 20.37 -33.23
N CYS A 289 0.05 19.26 -33.67
CA CYS A 289 0.74 18.32 -32.78
C CYS A 289 2.23 18.38 -33.05
N ILE A 290 2.99 18.63 -32.00
CA ILE A 290 4.45 18.66 -32.06
C ILE A 290 4.93 17.39 -31.37
N LEU A 291 5.59 16.54 -32.15
CA LEU A 291 6.28 15.38 -31.61
C LEU A 291 7.55 15.88 -30.95
N LEU A 292 7.63 15.76 -29.63
CA LEU A 292 8.89 15.96 -28.94
C LEU A 292 9.74 14.71 -29.22
N ALA A 293 10.86 14.89 -29.92
CA ALA A 293 11.85 13.84 -30.01
C ALA A 293 12.35 13.52 -28.59
N PRO A 294 12.59 12.25 -28.25
CA PRO A 294 13.23 11.93 -26.98
C PRO A 294 14.55 12.70 -26.90
N LEU A 295 14.77 13.43 -25.81
CA LEU A 295 16.07 13.98 -25.48
C LEU A 295 16.99 12.77 -25.27
N GLU A 296 17.96 12.59 -26.18
CA GLU A 296 19.03 11.57 -26.06
C GLU A 296 19.88 11.78 -24.80
#